data_AF-A0A953WN75-F1
#
_entry.id   AF-A0A953WN75-F1
#
_cell.length_a   1.000
_cell.length_b   1.000
_cell.length_c   1.000
_cell.angle_alpha   90.00
_cell.angle_beta   90.00
_cell.angle_gamma   90.00
#
_symmetry.space_group_name_H-M   'P 1'
#
loop_
_entity.id
_entity.type
_entity.pdbx_description
1 polymer ?
#
loop_
_entity_poly.entity_id
_entity_poly.type
_entity_poly.pdbx_seq_one_letter_code
_entity_poly.pdbx_strand_id
1 'polypeptide(L)'
;MSATPASELAAAAALAFAKPFGGLIRLEADAAPPLWIDGRQSPPAITEASPVDAGAAPLCVWRAAQDTLLRICQGERLLGSAYVSGRLSIAGDMSIMARLQLERGTRG
;
A
#
# COMPACT_ATOMS: atom_id res chain seq x y z
N MET A 1 1.24 -22.28 -12.53
CA MET A 1 0.45 -21.05 -12.75
C MET A 1 1.33 -19.91 -12.28
N SER A 2 1.79 -19.05 -13.18
CA SER A 2 2.61 -17.89 -12.81
C SER A 2 1.73 -16.87 -12.09
N ALA A 3 2.21 -16.30 -11.00
CA ALA A 3 1.53 -15.19 -10.33
C ALA A 3 1.46 -13.99 -11.30
N THR A 4 0.30 -13.34 -11.39
CA THR A 4 0.14 -12.09 -12.14
C THR A 4 0.80 -10.96 -11.34
N PRO A 5 1.40 -9.94 -11.98
CA PRO A 5 1.99 -8.78 -11.28
C PRO A 5 1.09 -8.15 -10.20
N ALA A 6 -0.22 -8.00 -10.45
CA ALA A 6 -1.18 -7.52 -9.45
C ALA A 6 -1.26 -8.45 -8.21
N SER A 7 -1.23 -9.76 -8.42
CA SER A 7 -1.25 -10.76 -7.34
C SER A 7 0.03 -10.76 -6.50
N GLU A 8 1.19 -10.39 -7.09
CA GLU A 8 2.44 -10.25 -6.34
C GLU A 8 2.42 -9.02 -5.43
N LEU A 9 1.89 -7.89 -5.91
CA LEU A 9 1.76 -6.68 -5.10
C LEU A 9 0.75 -6.89 -3.97
N ALA A 10 -0.37 -7.57 -4.24
CA ALA A 10 -1.35 -7.92 -3.22
C ALA A 10 -0.74 -8.80 -2.11
N ALA A 11 0.04 -9.83 -2.49
CA ALA A 11 0.74 -10.68 -1.53
C ALA A 11 1.78 -9.91 -0.71
N ALA A 12 2.58 -9.05 -1.37
CA ALA A 12 3.55 -8.21 -0.67
C ALA A 12 2.89 -7.22 0.29
N ALA A 13 1.77 -6.61 -0.11
CA ALA A 13 0.99 -5.75 0.74
C ALA A 13 0.41 -6.50 1.96
N ALA A 14 -0.03 -7.74 1.79
CA ALA A 14 -0.58 -8.55 2.90
C ALA A 14 0.43 -8.80 4.00
N LEU A 15 1.71 -8.92 3.63
CA LEU A 15 2.81 -9.08 4.59
C LEU A 15 3.20 -7.74 5.23
N ALA A 16 3.20 -6.66 4.46
CA ALA A 16 3.66 -5.35 4.92
C ALA A 16 2.65 -4.64 5.84
N PHE A 17 1.36 -4.74 5.50
CA PHE A 17 0.27 -4.06 6.20
C PHE A 17 -0.39 -5.00 7.21
N ALA A 18 0.34 -5.34 8.27
CA ALA A 18 -0.14 -6.27 9.29
C ALA A 18 -0.96 -5.62 10.42
N LYS A 19 -0.83 -4.29 10.60
CA LYS A 19 -1.47 -3.53 11.70
C LYS A 19 -2.47 -2.50 11.17
N PRO A 20 -3.54 -2.21 11.92
CA PRO A 20 -4.49 -1.17 11.55
C PRO A 20 -3.83 0.22 11.58
N PHE A 21 -4.23 1.09 10.65
CA PHE A 21 -3.78 2.48 10.54
C PHE A 21 -4.95 3.48 10.46
N GLY A 22 -6.20 3.00 10.49
CA GLY A 22 -7.41 3.81 10.64
C GLY A 22 -7.77 4.64 9.41
N GLY A 23 -7.56 4.10 8.21
CA GLY A 23 -7.89 4.75 6.94
C GLY A 23 -7.73 3.80 5.75
N LEU A 24 -7.77 4.35 4.56
CA LEU A 24 -7.56 3.64 3.30
C LEU A 24 -6.24 4.07 2.66
N ILE A 25 -5.49 3.11 2.12
CA ILE A 25 -4.37 3.38 1.21
C ILE A 25 -4.72 2.80 -0.16
N ARG A 26 -4.60 3.61 -1.20
CA ARG A 26 -4.73 3.17 -2.59
C ARG A 26 -3.37 3.20 -3.28
N LEU A 27 -2.87 2.03 -3.64
CA LEU A 27 -1.65 1.86 -4.41
C LEU A 27 -1.98 1.90 -5.91
N GLU A 28 -1.38 2.84 -6.64
CA GLU A 28 -1.49 2.97 -8.09
C GLU A 28 -0.13 2.66 -8.71
N ALA A 29 0.01 1.43 -9.19
CA ALA A 29 1.17 1.00 -9.97
C ALA A 29 1.01 1.40 -11.44
N ASP A 30 2.10 1.76 -12.10
CA ASP A 30 2.07 2.05 -13.54
C ASP A 30 1.53 0.85 -14.34
N ALA A 31 0.54 1.09 -15.19
CA ALA A 31 -0.10 0.10 -16.07
C ALA A 31 -0.76 -1.12 -15.36
N ALA A 32 -1.06 -1.03 -14.06
CA ALA A 32 -1.82 -2.04 -13.34
C ALA A 32 -3.06 -1.45 -12.64
N PRO A 33 -4.11 -2.26 -12.40
CA PRO A 33 -5.24 -1.82 -11.59
C PRO A 33 -4.81 -1.37 -10.18
N PRO A 34 -5.51 -0.39 -9.58
CA PRO A 34 -5.21 0.06 -8.23
C PRO A 34 -5.49 -1.04 -7.20
N LEU A 35 -4.62 -1.13 -6.20
CA LEU A 35 -4.81 -2.00 -5.04
C LEU A 35 -5.24 -1.16 -3.85
N TRP A 36 -6.29 -1.57 -3.16
CA TRP A 36 -6.82 -0.92 -1.97
C TRP A 36 -6.43 -1.68 -0.72
N ILE A 37 -6.06 -0.94 0.31
CA ILE A 37 -5.67 -1.45 1.61
C ILE A 37 -6.54 -0.75 2.65
N ASP A 38 -7.42 -1.50 3.28
CA ASP A 38 -8.31 -1.02 4.32
C ASP A 38 -7.72 -1.31 5.70
N GLY A 39 -7.04 -0.31 6.26
CA GLY A 39 -6.44 -0.35 7.59
C GLY A 39 -7.37 0.02 8.72
N ARG A 40 -8.69 0.13 8.49
CA ARG A 40 -9.69 0.38 9.54
C ARG A 40 -10.01 -0.87 10.36
N GLN A 41 -9.62 -2.03 9.86
CA GLN A 41 -9.78 -3.34 10.49
C GLN A 41 -8.42 -4.01 10.74
N SER A 42 -8.44 -5.08 11.53
CA SER A 42 -7.26 -5.87 11.89
C SER A 42 -7.53 -7.37 11.66
N PRO A 43 -6.78 -8.06 10.77
CA PRO A 43 -5.75 -7.48 9.90
C PRO A 43 -6.35 -6.55 8.83
N PRO A 44 -5.58 -5.59 8.29
CA PRO A 44 -6.01 -4.80 7.14
C PRO A 44 -6.47 -5.67 5.98
N ALA A 45 -7.57 -5.28 5.31
CA ALA A 45 -8.03 -5.99 4.12
C ALA A 45 -7.40 -5.44 2.84
N ILE A 46 -7.12 -6.32 1.90
CA ILE A 46 -6.49 -5.98 0.62
C ILE A 46 -7.42 -6.43 -0.50
N THR A 47 -7.73 -5.52 -1.42
CA THR A 47 -8.70 -5.77 -2.49
C THR A 47 -8.38 -4.92 -3.71
N GLU A 48 -8.65 -5.45 -4.90
CA GLU A 48 -8.59 -4.70 -6.16
C GLU A 48 -9.88 -3.88 -6.38
N ALA A 49 -10.98 -4.26 -5.73
CA ALA A 49 -12.23 -3.52 -5.77
C ALA A 49 -12.19 -2.32 -4.80
N SER A 50 -12.61 -1.15 -5.28
CA SER A 50 -12.76 0.03 -4.43
C SER A 50 -13.75 -0.24 -3.29
N PRO A 51 -13.40 0.09 -2.03
CA PRO A 51 -14.37 0.09 -0.94
C PRO A 51 -15.57 0.98 -1.27
N VAL A 52 -16.77 0.53 -0.89
CA VAL A 52 -18.05 1.23 -1.16
C VAL A 52 -18.11 2.63 -0.57
N ASP A 53 -17.32 2.89 0.48
CA ASP A 53 -17.29 4.13 1.25
C ASP A 53 -15.97 4.91 1.10
N ALA A 54 -15.18 4.62 0.05
CA ALA A 54 -13.87 5.22 -0.17
C ALA A 54 -13.86 6.76 -0.22
N GLY A 55 -14.99 7.39 -0.60
CA GLY A 55 -15.12 8.85 -0.63
C GLY A 55 -15.38 9.52 0.72
N ALA A 56 -15.74 8.75 1.75
CA ALA A 56 -16.03 9.26 3.10
C ALA A 56 -14.92 8.93 4.12
N ALA A 57 -14.05 7.97 3.80
CA ALA A 57 -12.94 7.57 4.67
C ALA A 57 -11.69 8.45 4.44
N PRO A 58 -10.85 8.64 5.47
CA PRO A 58 -9.46 9.07 5.28
C PRO A 58 -8.79 8.22 4.19
N LEU A 59 -8.27 8.86 3.15
CA LEU A 59 -7.66 8.19 2.01
C LEU A 59 -6.29 8.77 1.69
N CYS A 60 -5.29 7.88 1.62
CA CYS A 60 -3.96 8.19 1.13
C CYS A 60 -3.72 7.44 -0.20
N VAL A 61 -3.15 8.11 -1.19
CA VAL A 61 -2.88 7.55 -2.53
C VAL A 61 -1.38 7.50 -2.74
N TRP A 62 -0.85 6.34 -3.10
CA TRP A 62 0.56 6.12 -3.41
C TRP A 62 0.70 5.81 -4.90
N ARG A 63 1.56 6.54 -5.60
CA ARG A 63 1.83 6.35 -7.03
C ARG A 63 3.31 6.10 -7.25
N ALA A 64 3.63 5.00 -7.91
CA ALA A 64 5.00 4.65 -8.32
C ALA A 64 5.00 3.51 -9.32
N ALA A 65 6.16 3.25 -9.94
CA ALA A 65 6.38 2.00 -10.67
C ALA A 65 6.16 0.77 -9.75
N GLN A 66 5.66 -0.32 -10.31
CA GLN A 66 5.32 -1.52 -9.55
C GLN A 66 6.49 -2.04 -8.70
N ASP A 67 7.70 -2.10 -9.25
CA ASP A 67 8.91 -2.52 -8.52
C ASP A 67 9.21 -1.66 -7.31
N THR A 68 8.89 -0.36 -7.38
CA THR A 68 9.05 0.56 -6.26
C THR A 68 8.04 0.24 -5.16
N LEU A 69 6.77 0.00 -5.50
CA LEU A 69 5.73 -0.39 -4.54
C LEU A 69 6.03 -1.74 -3.88
N LEU A 70 6.48 -2.73 -4.66
CA LEU A 70 6.94 -4.02 -4.15
C LEU A 70 8.11 -3.87 -3.16
N ARG A 71 9.07 -2.98 -3.48
CA ARG A 71 10.21 -2.69 -2.60
C ARG A 71 9.76 -1.96 -1.33
N ILE A 72 8.81 -1.04 -1.41
CA ILE A 72 8.25 -0.35 -0.25
C ILE A 72 7.61 -1.35 0.74
N CYS A 73 6.90 -2.36 0.22
CA CYS A 73 6.31 -3.43 1.02
C CYS A 73 7.34 -4.31 1.76
N GLN A 74 8.65 -4.15 1.49
CA GLN A 74 9.71 -4.86 2.21
C GLN A 74 10.16 -4.14 3.49
N GLY A 75 9.72 -2.89 3.72
CA GLY A 75 9.91 -2.22 5.01
C GLY A 75 9.93 -0.69 4.96
N GLU A 76 9.70 -0.08 6.12
CA GLU A 76 9.47 1.36 6.31
C GLU A 76 10.59 2.28 5.79
N ARG A 77 11.87 1.91 5.99
CA ARG A 77 13.01 2.71 5.48
C ARG A 77 12.94 2.90 3.95
N LEU A 78 12.39 1.92 3.23
CA LEU A 78 12.31 1.93 1.77
C LEU A 78 11.20 2.89 1.30
N LEU A 79 10.13 3.06 2.08
CA LEU A 79 9.10 4.06 1.86
C LEU A 79 9.69 5.47 1.89
N GLY A 80 10.35 5.83 3.00
CA GLY A 80 10.94 7.16 3.15
C GLY A 80 11.96 7.46 2.06
N SER A 81 12.81 6.49 1.72
CA SER A 81 13.79 6.62 0.63
C SER A 81 13.13 6.83 -0.75
N ALA A 82 12.07 6.08 -1.06
CA ALA A 82 11.35 6.22 -2.33
C ALA A 82 10.66 7.58 -2.45
N TYR A 83 10.06 8.08 -1.36
CA TYR A 83 9.42 9.39 -1.33
C TYR A 83 10.43 10.53 -1.52
N VAL A 84 11.51 10.56 -0.73
CA VAL A 84 12.53 11.61 -0.80
C VAL A 84 13.24 11.65 -2.15
N SER A 85 13.41 10.49 -2.81
CA SER A 85 14.03 10.41 -4.14
C SER A 85 13.09 10.69 -5.31
N GLY A 86 11.81 11.00 -5.05
CA GLY A 86 10.80 11.29 -6.08
C GLY A 86 10.29 10.05 -6.83
N ARG A 87 10.67 8.84 -6.42
CA ARG A 87 10.16 7.58 -7.01
C ARG A 87 8.77 7.20 -6.52
N LEU A 88 8.33 7.77 -5.40
CA LEU A 88 7.00 7.60 -4.83
C LEU A 88 6.35 8.98 -4.69
N SER A 89 5.15 9.13 -5.26
CA SER A 89 4.28 10.26 -4.97
C SER A 89 3.19 9.82 -3.98
N ILE A 90 2.96 10.64 -2.96
CA ILE A 90 1.92 10.42 -1.95
C ILE A 90 0.96 11.62 -1.99
N ALA A 91 -0.35 11.36 -2.02
CA ALA A 91 -1.40 12.37 -1.99
C ALA A 91 -2.54 11.98 -1.03
N GLY A 92 -3.38 12.94 -0.65
CA GLY A 92 -4.53 12.72 0.22
C GLY A 92 -4.22 12.97 1.71
N ASP A 93 -4.85 12.19 2.58
CA ASP A 93 -4.76 12.35 4.04
C ASP A 93 -3.44 11.79 4.59
N MET A 94 -2.51 12.69 4.87
CA MET A 94 -1.20 12.36 5.44
C MET A 94 -1.23 11.90 6.90
N SER A 95 -2.35 12.08 7.62
CA SER A 95 -2.47 11.55 8.98
C SER A 95 -2.45 10.02 9.01
N ILE A 96 -2.79 9.36 7.90
CA ILE A 96 -2.63 7.91 7.73
C ILE A 96 -1.16 7.52 7.79
N MET A 97 -0.28 8.29 7.13
CA MET A 97 1.16 8.02 7.10
C MET A 97 1.79 8.13 8.49
N ALA A 98 1.31 9.05 9.33
CA ALA A 98 1.78 9.21 10.71
C ALA A 98 1.43 8.01 11.62
N ARG A 99 0.40 7.23 11.27
CA ARG A 99 -0.07 6.06 12.02
C ARG A 99 0.45 4.74 11.44
N LEU A 100 0.95 4.78 10.20
CA LEU A 100 1.33 3.59 9.45
C LEU A 100 2.59 2.95 10.04
N GLN A 101 2.52 1.65 10.28
CA GLN A 101 3.65 0.80 10.64
C GLN A 101 3.75 -0.31 9.59
N LEU A 102 4.83 -0.30 8.81
CA LEU A 102 5.10 -1.37 7.84
C LEU A 102 5.95 -2.45 8.48
N GLU A 103 5.43 -3.67 8.50
CA GLU A 103 6.21 -4.83 8.88
C GLU A 103 7.13 -5.24 7.72
N ARG A 104 8.30 -5.78 8.04
CA ARG A 104 9.16 -6.37 7.01
C ARG A 104 8.50 -7.65 6.53
N GLY A 105 8.06 -7.69 5.28
CA GLY A 105 7.72 -8.95 4.62
C GLY A 105 8.96 -9.85 4.55
N THR A 106 9.10 -10.78 5.49
CA THR A 106 10.11 -11.84 5.40
C THR A 106 9.75 -12.72 4.21
N ARG A 107 10.58 -12.71 3.16
CA ARG A 107 10.63 -13.85 2.23
C ARG A 107 11.14 -15.03 3.04
N GLY A 108 10.22 -15.88 3.50
CA GLY A 108 10.53 -17.24 3.92
C GLY A 108 10.93 -18.09 2.73
#